data_AF-A0A8H7FUV8-F1
#
_entry.id   AF-A0A8H7FUV8-F1
#
_cell.length_a   1.000
_cell.length_b   1.000
_cell.length_c   1.000
_cell.angle_alpha   90.00
_cell.angle_beta   90.00
_cell.angle_gamma   90.00
#
_symmetry.space_group_name_H-M   'P 1'
#
loop_
_entity.id
_entity.type
_entity.pdbx_description
1 polymer ?
#
loop_
_entity_poly.entity_id
_entity_poly.type
_entity_poly.pdbx_seq_one_letter_code
_entity_poly.pdbx_strand_id
1 'polypeptide(L)'
;MNISRPPFDRDPDGWERSWRLQLEATLPDSRRTAPSMFAGLPANHPAKVGVPVEEGQIQTNTNTHRRVRNLQQDLAEKYKYVCAAENFEERWLGSSAEERKRHYMKAMHALVVMDLDYHRGYIPEITLKKMQARGGRGYLDLASSIQPHPSSDQYTHIPNSLVESLYDIRKPVRTYNEHPTDPFLFAQKGMMLRRHEVITRVAYDILASFHGQEVCTTVTRHGGEDKHLGKGKGKALAKQYGPSLAKEILTAQKQFKGQAQRECSQCKVLEKDSQRAFKSCAKCNPIGRIVLYCSRECQVKDWKAGNPPHKSICGKSTVLSQADDQLDLKSTPSPLSNMPISKKARIQREHKAADKAGTRVQIKPNGNPVKPPKPTSICQQCRKEIVNTNLIQLEQHADTHSADWPKEKCWPNDFKA
;
A
#
# COMPACT_ATOMS: atom_id res chain seq x y z
N MET A 1 18.86 -4.83 -27.25
CA MET A 1 19.25 -3.73 -28.17
C MET A 1 18.96 -2.41 -27.50
N ASN A 2 19.90 -1.47 -27.49
CA ASN A 2 19.66 -0.12 -26.97
C ASN A 2 19.12 0.74 -28.12
N ILE A 3 17.79 0.76 -28.28
CA ILE A 3 17.14 1.54 -29.34
C ILE A 3 17.16 3.00 -28.89
N SER A 4 17.84 3.87 -29.65
CA SER A 4 17.83 5.31 -29.40
C SER A 4 16.39 5.82 -29.51
N ARG A 5 15.91 6.49 -28.46
CA ARG A 5 14.55 7.03 -28.41
C ARG A 5 14.61 8.54 -28.60
N PRO A 6 13.86 9.11 -29.57
CA PRO A 6 13.76 10.55 -29.65
C PRO A 6 12.95 11.08 -28.45
N PRO A 7 13.18 12.35 -28.05
CA PRO A 7 12.36 13.03 -27.06
C PRO A 7 10.88 13.04 -27.46
N PHE A 8 10.00 12.67 -26.53
CA PHE A 8 8.55 12.60 -26.79
C PHE A 8 7.96 13.96 -27.22
N ASP A 9 8.47 15.06 -26.65
CA ASP A 9 8.05 16.43 -26.96
C ASP A 9 8.48 16.90 -28.36
N ARG A 10 9.49 16.28 -28.95
CA ARG A 10 10.03 16.66 -30.27
C ARG A 10 9.52 15.77 -31.40
N ASP A 11 9.43 14.46 -31.16
CA ASP A 11 9.00 13.48 -32.16
C ASP A 11 8.18 12.37 -31.48
N PRO A 12 6.90 12.63 -31.14
CA PRO A 12 6.04 11.66 -30.47
C PRO A 12 5.82 10.40 -31.34
N ASP A 13 5.83 10.56 -32.66
CA ASP A 13 5.68 9.45 -33.59
C ASP A 13 6.94 8.58 -33.66
N GLY A 14 8.12 9.18 -33.71
CA GLY A 14 9.38 8.45 -33.59
C GLY A 14 9.54 7.80 -32.23
N TRP A 15 9.08 8.45 -31.16
CA TRP A 15 9.06 7.87 -29.83
C TRP A 15 8.17 6.62 -29.79
N GLU A 16 6.96 6.68 -30.34
CA GLU A 16 6.07 5.52 -30.42
C GLU A 16 6.64 4.41 -31.31
N ARG A 17 7.20 4.76 -32.47
CA ARG A 17 7.88 3.79 -33.34
C ARG A 17 9.03 3.10 -32.62
N SER A 18 9.83 3.82 -31.83
CA SER A 18 10.95 3.25 -31.08
C SER A 18 10.49 2.22 -30.06
N TRP A 19 9.36 2.48 -29.38
CA TRP A 19 8.75 1.54 -28.44
C TRP A 19 8.19 0.31 -29.13
N ARG A 20 7.49 0.50 -30.25
CA ARG A 20 7.01 -0.63 -31.06
C ARG A 20 8.15 -1.54 -31.51
N LEU A 21 9.25 -0.97 -32.00
CA LEU A 21 10.42 -1.75 -32.41
C LEU A 21 11.05 -2.52 -31.23
N GLN A 22 11.10 -1.91 -30.04
CA GLN A 22 11.56 -2.60 -28.84
C GLN A 22 10.64 -3.76 -28.45
N LEU A 23 9.32 -3.54 -28.51
CA LEU A 23 8.32 -4.58 -28.26
C LEU A 23 8.42 -5.70 -29.27
N GLU A 24 8.53 -5.41 -30.57
CA GLU A 24 8.70 -6.43 -31.61
C GLU A 24 10.00 -7.22 -31.44
N ALA A 25 11.08 -6.58 -30.97
CA ALA A 25 12.34 -7.27 -30.67
C ALA A 25 12.25 -8.16 -29.41
N THR A 26 11.47 -7.76 -28.41
CA THR A 26 11.37 -8.47 -27.11
C THR A 26 10.27 -9.54 -27.13
N LEU A 27 9.15 -9.23 -27.78
CA LEU A 27 7.89 -9.96 -27.81
C LEU A 27 7.36 -9.99 -29.27
N PRO A 28 8.04 -10.67 -30.20
CA PRO A 28 7.63 -10.70 -31.60
C PRO A 28 6.25 -11.35 -31.76
N ASP A 29 5.36 -10.69 -32.51
CA ASP A 29 4.00 -11.18 -32.84
C ASP A 29 4.02 -12.60 -33.48
N SER A 30 5.14 -13.01 -34.08
CA SER A 30 5.32 -14.34 -34.70
C SER A 30 5.46 -15.49 -33.71
N ARG A 31 5.74 -15.21 -32.43
CA ARG A 31 5.90 -16.23 -31.39
C ARG A 31 4.61 -16.41 -30.59
N ARG A 32 4.37 -17.64 -30.14
CA ARG A 32 3.31 -17.94 -29.17
C ARG A 32 3.79 -17.78 -27.73
N THR A 33 5.09 -18.02 -27.51
CA THR A 33 5.77 -17.93 -26.22
C THR A 33 7.08 -17.15 -26.34
N ALA A 34 7.42 -16.41 -25.28
CA ALA A 34 8.71 -15.78 -25.10
C ALA A 34 9.57 -16.64 -24.15
N PRO A 35 10.90 -16.72 -24.36
CA PRO A 35 11.78 -17.28 -23.35
C PRO A 35 11.58 -16.54 -22.03
N SER A 36 11.51 -17.27 -20.92
CA SER A 36 11.40 -16.66 -19.60
C SER A 36 12.57 -15.69 -19.39
N MET A 37 12.27 -14.46 -18.94
CA MET A 37 13.30 -13.48 -18.58
C MET A 37 14.18 -13.96 -17.42
N PHE A 38 13.73 -15.01 -16.72
CA PHE A 38 14.44 -15.65 -15.62
C PHE A 38 15.27 -16.86 -16.04
N ALA A 39 15.14 -17.35 -17.28
CA ALA A 39 15.80 -18.58 -17.71
C ALA A 39 17.34 -18.49 -17.60
N GLY A 40 17.91 -17.34 -17.95
CA GLY A 40 19.36 -17.10 -17.93
C GLY A 40 19.94 -16.58 -16.62
N LEU A 41 19.12 -16.34 -15.59
CA LEU A 41 19.63 -15.88 -14.30
C LEU A 41 20.37 -17.01 -13.58
N PRO A 42 21.53 -16.76 -12.95
CA PRO A 42 22.23 -17.80 -12.20
C PRO A 42 21.37 -18.29 -11.03
N ALA A 43 21.55 -19.55 -10.61
CA ALA A 43 20.75 -20.14 -9.54
C ALA A 43 20.81 -19.34 -8.23
N ASN A 44 21.93 -18.64 -7.99
CA ASN A 44 22.14 -17.77 -6.84
C ASN A 44 21.59 -16.34 -7.01
N HIS A 45 20.90 -16.02 -8.12
CA HIS A 45 20.35 -14.69 -8.34
C HIS A 45 19.29 -14.37 -7.28
N PRO A 46 19.23 -13.15 -6.72
CA PRO A 46 18.23 -12.74 -5.73
C PRO A 46 16.77 -13.12 -6.06
N ALA A 47 16.40 -12.97 -7.34
CA ALA A 47 15.07 -13.36 -7.84
C ALA A 47 14.80 -14.88 -7.82
N LYS A 48 15.85 -15.72 -7.77
CA LYS A 48 15.78 -17.20 -7.72
C LYS A 48 16.01 -17.77 -6.32
N VAL A 49 16.91 -17.17 -5.53
CA VAL A 49 17.28 -17.65 -4.17
C VAL A 49 16.28 -17.18 -3.12
N GLY A 50 15.48 -16.18 -3.44
CA GLY A 50 14.45 -15.69 -2.55
C GLY A 50 14.98 -14.74 -1.48
N VAL A 51 15.40 -13.53 -1.89
CA VAL A 51 15.63 -12.46 -0.92
C VAL A 51 14.33 -12.20 -0.15
N PRO A 52 14.39 -12.06 1.19
CA PRO A 52 13.22 -11.75 2.00
C PRO A 52 12.48 -10.54 1.43
N VAL A 53 11.19 -10.70 1.17
CA VAL A 53 10.36 -9.63 0.64
C VAL A 53 10.19 -8.56 1.71
N GLU A 54 10.63 -7.34 1.43
CA GLU A 54 10.55 -6.25 2.40
C GLU A 54 9.09 -5.80 2.61
N GLU A 55 8.77 -5.36 3.83
CA GLU A 55 7.44 -4.84 4.19
C GLU A 55 6.99 -3.71 3.26
N GLY A 56 7.91 -2.82 2.87
CA GLY A 56 7.63 -1.74 1.93
C GLY A 56 7.19 -2.24 0.55
N GLN A 57 7.74 -3.36 0.09
CA GLN A 57 7.37 -3.98 -1.18
C GLN A 57 5.99 -4.63 -1.08
N ILE A 58 5.69 -5.31 0.03
CA ILE A 58 4.36 -5.88 0.27
C ILE A 58 3.30 -4.78 0.25
N GLN A 59 3.50 -3.71 1.02
CA GLN A 59 2.60 -2.57 1.04
C GLN A 59 2.43 -1.92 -0.35
N THR A 60 3.52 -1.84 -1.13
CA THR A 60 3.50 -1.33 -2.51
C THR A 60 2.64 -2.22 -3.42
N ASN A 61 2.78 -3.54 -3.34
CA ASN A 61 1.94 -4.48 -4.08
C ASN A 61 0.48 -4.42 -3.62
N THR A 62 0.20 -4.34 -2.32
CA THR A 62 -1.17 -4.20 -1.78
C THR A 62 -1.85 -2.94 -2.30
N ASN A 63 -1.13 -1.81 -2.28
CA ASN A 63 -1.69 -0.54 -2.75
C ASN A 63 -1.88 -0.55 -4.26
N THR A 64 -0.92 -1.10 -5.01
CA THR A 64 -1.02 -1.21 -6.47
C THR A 64 -2.20 -2.10 -6.85
N HIS A 65 -2.38 -3.24 -6.16
CA HIS A 65 -3.56 -4.12 -6.31
C HIS A 65 -4.88 -3.37 -6.14
N ARG A 66 -5.01 -2.62 -5.04
CA ARG A 66 -6.20 -1.80 -4.78
C ARG A 66 -6.43 -0.77 -5.90
N ARG A 67 -5.36 -0.11 -6.38
CA ARG A 67 -5.46 0.88 -7.46
C ARG A 67 -5.92 0.26 -8.76
N VAL A 68 -5.32 -0.87 -9.18
CA VAL A 68 -5.72 -1.58 -10.41
C VAL A 68 -7.21 -1.89 -10.32
N ARG A 69 -7.66 -2.50 -9.23
CA ARG A 69 -9.06 -2.85 -9.04
C ARG A 69 -9.98 -1.63 -9.13
N ASN A 70 -9.69 -0.58 -8.37
CA ASN A 70 -10.52 0.63 -8.37
C ASN A 70 -10.54 1.28 -9.77
N LEU A 71 -9.40 1.37 -10.43
CA LEU A 71 -9.30 1.95 -11.77
C LEU A 71 -10.04 1.12 -12.82
N GLN A 72 -10.05 -0.21 -12.70
CA GLN A 72 -10.83 -1.10 -13.56
C GLN A 72 -12.34 -0.92 -13.33
N GLN A 73 -12.74 -0.73 -12.08
CA GLN A 73 -14.12 -0.41 -11.73
C GLN A 73 -14.54 0.93 -12.32
N ASP A 74 -13.76 1.99 -12.10
CA ASP A 74 -14.02 3.32 -12.63
C ASP A 74 -14.09 3.31 -14.17
N LEU A 75 -13.17 2.58 -14.82
CA LEU A 75 -13.17 2.40 -16.27
C LEU A 75 -14.46 1.73 -16.74
N ALA A 76 -14.85 0.62 -16.13
CA ALA A 76 -16.02 -0.13 -16.56
C ALA A 76 -17.33 0.63 -16.35
N GLU A 77 -17.48 1.29 -15.20
CA GLU A 77 -18.66 2.13 -14.90
C GLU A 77 -18.77 3.28 -15.91
N LYS A 78 -17.66 3.98 -16.17
CA LYS A 78 -17.62 5.06 -17.14
C LYS A 78 -17.86 4.58 -18.56
N TYR A 79 -17.22 3.48 -18.97
CA TYR A 79 -17.38 2.89 -20.31
C TYR A 79 -18.84 2.50 -20.55
N LYS A 80 -19.46 1.80 -19.59
CA LYS A 80 -20.87 1.43 -19.66
C LYS A 80 -21.76 2.66 -19.79
N TYR A 81 -21.51 3.69 -18.99
CA TYR A 81 -22.27 4.94 -19.04
C TYR A 81 -22.16 5.60 -20.42
N VAL A 82 -20.94 5.85 -20.92
CA VAL A 82 -20.78 6.58 -22.19
C VAL A 82 -21.21 5.77 -23.42
N CYS A 83 -21.11 4.43 -23.38
CA CYS A 83 -21.64 3.58 -24.44
C CYS A 83 -23.18 3.65 -24.48
N ALA A 84 -23.83 3.66 -23.32
CA ALA A 84 -25.29 3.73 -23.24
C ALA A 84 -25.87 5.13 -23.49
N ALA A 85 -25.21 6.18 -22.99
CA ALA A 85 -25.74 7.54 -23.00
C ALA A 85 -25.25 8.39 -24.19
N GLU A 86 -24.07 8.10 -24.75
CA GLU A 86 -23.39 9.01 -25.70
C GLU A 86 -23.01 8.34 -27.03
N ASN A 87 -23.47 7.11 -27.30
CA ASN A 87 -23.09 6.32 -28.47
C ASN A 87 -21.56 6.30 -28.70
N PHE A 88 -20.80 6.16 -27.61
CA PHE A 88 -19.35 6.28 -27.64
C PHE A 88 -18.69 5.36 -28.69
N GLU A 89 -19.12 4.10 -28.79
CA GLU A 89 -18.50 3.14 -29.71
C GLU A 89 -18.63 3.56 -31.18
N GLU A 90 -19.80 4.05 -31.59
CA GLU A 90 -20.05 4.52 -32.95
C GLU A 90 -19.22 5.78 -33.26
N ARG A 91 -19.19 6.73 -32.33
CA ARG A 91 -18.38 7.96 -32.46
C ARG A 91 -16.88 7.64 -32.53
N TRP A 92 -16.41 6.70 -31.73
CA TRP A 92 -15.01 6.26 -31.75
C TRP A 92 -14.62 5.56 -33.05
N LEU A 93 -15.48 4.67 -33.57
CA LEU A 93 -15.25 3.98 -34.83
C LEU A 93 -15.35 4.94 -36.03
N GLY A 94 -16.28 5.90 -35.98
CA GLY A 94 -16.43 6.96 -36.97
C GLY A 94 -15.32 8.03 -36.95
N SER A 95 -14.50 8.08 -35.89
CA SER A 95 -13.37 9.00 -35.80
C SER A 95 -12.27 8.64 -36.81
N SER A 96 -11.45 9.62 -37.20
CA SER A 96 -10.28 9.36 -38.06
C SER A 96 -9.17 8.62 -37.30
N ALA A 97 -8.23 8.02 -38.03
CA ALA A 97 -7.05 7.40 -37.41
C ALA A 97 -6.20 8.43 -36.65
N GLU A 98 -6.05 9.65 -37.20
CA GLU A 98 -5.31 10.75 -36.56
C GLU A 98 -6.01 11.22 -35.28
N GLU A 99 -7.34 11.26 -35.26
CA GLU A 99 -8.08 11.65 -34.05
C GLU A 99 -7.89 10.62 -32.93
N ARG A 100 -8.03 9.32 -33.23
CA ARG A 100 -7.74 8.26 -32.25
C ARG A 100 -6.29 8.30 -31.77
N LYS A 101 -5.34 8.56 -32.69
CA LYS A 101 -3.91 8.73 -32.38
C LYS A 101 -3.68 9.90 -31.43
N ARG A 102 -4.39 11.02 -31.60
CA ARG A 102 -4.29 12.18 -30.71
C ARG A 102 -4.67 11.83 -29.27
N HIS A 103 -5.77 11.10 -29.06
CA HIS A 103 -6.19 10.63 -27.73
C HIS A 103 -5.21 9.61 -27.14
N TYR A 104 -4.72 8.69 -27.98
CA TYR A 104 -3.67 7.76 -27.61
C TYR A 104 -2.39 8.46 -27.11
N MET A 105 -1.90 9.45 -27.86
CA MET A 105 -0.68 10.18 -27.49
C MET A 105 -0.85 10.99 -26.21
N LYS A 106 -2.05 11.54 -25.94
CA LYS A 106 -2.36 12.17 -24.65
C LYS A 106 -2.27 11.17 -23.49
N ALA A 107 -2.80 9.96 -23.65
CA ALA A 107 -2.66 8.92 -22.63
C ALA A 107 -1.20 8.48 -22.44
N MET A 108 -0.41 8.38 -23.52
CA MET A 108 1.02 8.07 -23.43
C MET A 108 1.82 9.18 -22.74
N HIS A 109 1.51 10.45 -23.02
CA HIS A 109 2.11 11.58 -22.34
C HIS A 109 1.84 11.53 -20.83
N ALA A 110 0.60 11.25 -20.42
CA ALA A 110 0.25 11.05 -19.02
C ALA A 110 1.08 9.94 -18.36
N LEU A 111 1.27 8.79 -19.03
CA LEU A 111 2.16 7.74 -18.51
C LEU A 111 3.62 8.18 -18.31
N VAL A 112 4.16 8.97 -19.23
CA VAL A 112 5.52 9.51 -19.13
C VAL A 112 5.63 10.47 -17.95
N VAL A 113 4.65 11.37 -17.79
CA VAL A 113 4.57 12.28 -16.63
C VAL A 113 4.49 11.50 -15.31
N MET A 114 3.82 10.35 -15.32
CA MET A 114 3.69 9.46 -14.17
C MET A 114 4.91 8.58 -13.89
N ASP A 115 5.97 8.63 -14.71
CA ASP A 115 7.15 7.78 -14.60
C ASP A 115 6.75 6.27 -14.69
N LEU A 116 5.77 5.94 -15.53
CA LEU A 116 5.27 4.56 -15.72
C LEU A 116 5.60 3.99 -17.11
N ASP A 117 6.22 4.80 -17.98
CA ASP A 117 6.51 4.42 -19.36
C ASP A 117 7.56 3.30 -19.48
N TYR A 118 8.42 3.11 -18.47
CA TYR A 118 9.40 2.04 -18.46
C TYR A 118 8.79 0.64 -18.54
N HIS A 119 7.53 0.47 -18.14
CA HIS A 119 6.80 -0.79 -18.27
C HIS A 119 6.38 -1.11 -19.69
N ARG A 120 6.30 -0.12 -20.60
CA ARG A 120 5.75 -0.30 -21.96
C ARG A 120 6.46 -1.38 -22.76
N GLY A 121 7.73 -1.65 -22.47
CA GLY A 121 8.52 -2.71 -23.12
C GLY A 121 7.96 -4.13 -22.91
N TYR A 122 6.98 -4.30 -22.02
CA TYR A 122 6.35 -5.57 -21.68
C TYR A 122 4.82 -5.53 -21.82
N ILE A 123 4.28 -4.53 -22.53
CA ILE A 123 2.83 -4.29 -22.66
C ILE A 123 2.46 -4.13 -24.15
N PRO A 124 2.47 -5.22 -24.93
CA PRO A 124 2.15 -5.16 -26.35
C PRO A 124 0.69 -4.75 -26.63
N GLU A 125 -0.20 -4.83 -25.64
CA GLU A 125 -1.64 -4.51 -25.78
C GLU A 125 -1.87 -3.03 -26.11
N ILE A 126 -1.00 -2.14 -25.62
CA ILE A 126 -1.20 -0.69 -25.68
C ILE A 126 -0.37 0.01 -26.76
N THR A 127 0.03 -0.69 -27.81
CA THR A 127 0.67 -0.04 -28.97
C THR A 127 -0.36 0.70 -29.82
N LEU A 128 0.05 1.79 -30.48
CA LEU A 128 -0.84 2.51 -31.39
C LEU A 128 -1.41 1.59 -32.48
N LYS A 129 -0.57 0.66 -32.99
CA LYS A 129 -0.95 -0.38 -33.97
C LYS A 129 -2.12 -1.23 -33.47
N LYS A 130 -2.07 -1.73 -32.23
CA LYS A 130 -3.14 -2.56 -31.66
C LYS A 130 -4.39 -1.72 -31.36
N MET A 131 -4.24 -0.49 -30.86
CA MET A 131 -5.36 0.42 -30.59
C MET A 131 -6.14 0.80 -31.85
N GLN A 132 -5.43 1.03 -32.96
CA GLN A 132 -6.04 1.36 -34.25
C GLN A 132 -6.49 0.15 -35.06
N ALA A 133 -6.24 -1.08 -34.60
CA ALA A 133 -6.59 -2.29 -35.35
C ALA A 133 -8.08 -2.32 -35.70
N ARG A 134 -8.39 -2.75 -36.93
CA ARG A 134 -9.76 -2.83 -37.47
C ARG A 134 -10.53 -1.52 -37.31
N GLY A 135 -9.93 -0.41 -37.71
CA GLY A 135 -10.57 0.91 -37.68
C GLY A 135 -10.79 1.46 -36.26
N GLY A 136 -9.94 1.12 -35.29
CA GLY A 136 -10.09 1.56 -33.89
C GLY A 136 -10.81 0.57 -32.99
N ARG A 137 -11.33 -0.54 -33.53
CA ARG A 137 -11.99 -1.59 -32.75
C ARG A 137 -11.07 -2.22 -31.70
N GLY A 138 -9.75 -2.26 -31.94
CA GLY A 138 -8.79 -2.82 -30.99
C GLY A 138 -8.80 -2.13 -29.62
N TYR A 139 -9.03 -0.81 -29.56
CA TYR A 139 -9.23 -0.10 -28.30
C TYR A 139 -10.54 -0.53 -27.59
N LEU A 140 -11.65 -0.65 -28.32
CA LEU A 140 -12.94 -1.07 -27.75
C LEU A 140 -12.88 -2.50 -27.22
N ASP A 141 -12.22 -3.41 -27.94
CA ASP A 141 -12.03 -4.80 -27.50
C ASP A 141 -11.19 -4.85 -26.20
N LEU A 142 -10.18 -3.99 -26.07
CA LEU A 142 -9.41 -3.88 -24.83
C LEU A 142 -10.26 -3.30 -23.70
N ALA A 143 -10.93 -2.16 -23.91
CA ALA A 143 -11.74 -1.50 -22.89
C ALA A 143 -12.87 -2.43 -22.39
N SER A 144 -13.57 -3.10 -23.31
CA SER A 144 -14.60 -4.07 -22.97
C SER A 144 -14.07 -5.31 -22.24
N SER A 145 -12.83 -5.74 -22.49
CA SER A 145 -12.20 -6.85 -21.75
C SER A 145 -11.90 -6.51 -20.27
N ILE A 146 -11.86 -5.22 -19.92
CA ILE A 146 -11.59 -4.74 -18.57
C ILE A 146 -12.91 -4.54 -17.83
N GLN A 147 -13.65 -5.63 -17.62
CA GLN A 147 -14.81 -5.62 -16.72
C GLN A 147 -14.35 -5.84 -15.29
N PRO A 148 -15.01 -5.28 -14.25
CA PRO A 148 -14.63 -5.52 -12.87
C PRO A 148 -14.85 -7.00 -12.54
N HIS A 149 -13.93 -7.59 -11.78
CA HIS A 149 -14.09 -8.96 -11.35
C HIS A 149 -15.29 -9.06 -10.36
N PRO A 150 -16.12 -10.12 -10.41
CA PRO A 150 -17.26 -10.26 -9.49
C PRO A 150 -16.85 -10.26 -8.00
N SER A 151 -15.66 -10.77 -7.70
CA SER A 151 -15.06 -10.67 -6.37
C SER A 151 -14.41 -9.30 -6.18
N SER A 152 -14.84 -8.59 -5.13
CA SER A 152 -14.30 -7.29 -4.75
C SER A 152 -12.83 -7.32 -4.31
N ASP A 153 -12.21 -8.50 -4.12
CA ASP A 153 -10.78 -8.60 -3.78
C ASP A 153 -9.88 -8.91 -4.98
N GLN A 154 -10.45 -9.12 -6.16
CA GLN A 154 -9.68 -9.46 -7.36
C GLN A 154 -9.69 -8.32 -8.37
N TYR A 155 -8.59 -8.21 -9.12
CA TYR A 155 -8.57 -7.43 -10.35
C TYR A 155 -8.79 -8.35 -11.56
N THR A 156 -9.20 -7.78 -12.68
CA THR A 156 -9.42 -8.49 -13.93
C THR A 156 -8.10 -8.67 -14.66
N HIS A 157 -7.75 -9.93 -14.89
CA HIS A 157 -6.55 -10.30 -15.62
C HIS A 157 -6.76 -10.12 -17.13
N ILE A 158 -5.84 -9.41 -17.77
CA ILE A 158 -5.80 -9.20 -19.22
C ILE A 158 -4.76 -10.18 -19.79
N PRO A 159 -5.19 -11.30 -20.41
CA PRO A 159 -4.30 -12.37 -20.80
C PRO A 159 -3.37 -11.98 -21.95
N ASN A 160 -2.14 -12.47 -21.90
CA ASN A 160 -1.21 -12.39 -23.02
C ASN A 160 -0.17 -13.50 -22.90
N SER A 161 -0.20 -14.47 -23.82
CA SER A 161 0.66 -15.66 -23.75
C SER A 161 2.14 -15.34 -23.83
N LEU A 162 2.54 -14.30 -24.58
CA LEU A 162 3.93 -13.86 -24.69
C LEU A 162 4.43 -13.27 -23.38
N VAL A 163 3.64 -12.41 -22.75
CA VAL A 163 4.00 -11.80 -21.45
C VAL A 163 3.96 -12.84 -20.33
N GLU A 164 2.95 -13.71 -20.31
CA GLU A 164 2.82 -14.79 -19.34
C GLU A 164 4.01 -15.74 -19.40
N SER A 165 4.45 -16.13 -20.60
CA SER A 165 5.65 -16.97 -20.77
C SER A 165 6.95 -16.23 -20.47
N LEU A 166 7.06 -14.94 -20.83
CA LEU A 166 8.21 -14.10 -20.47
C LEU A 166 8.40 -14.07 -18.94
N TYR A 167 7.31 -13.95 -18.19
CA TYR A 167 7.35 -13.92 -16.73
C TYR A 167 7.27 -15.29 -16.06
N ASP A 168 7.20 -16.39 -16.81
CA ASP A 168 6.99 -17.76 -16.29
C ASP A 168 5.74 -17.89 -15.39
N ILE A 169 4.67 -17.20 -15.76
CA ILE A 169 3.41 -17.18 -15.01
C ILE A 169 2.65 -18.47 -15.27
N ARG A 170 2.41 -19.23 -14.19
CA ARG A 170 1.58 -20.44 -14.23
C ARG A 170 0.10 -20.07 -14.18
N LYS A 171 -0.71 -20.84 -14.92
CA LYS A 171 -2.18 -20.72 -14.90
C LYS A 171 -2.79 -21.60 -13.80
N PRO A 172 -3.88 -21.17 -13.14
CA PRO A 172 -4.55 -19.88 -13.31
C PRO A 172 -3.78 -18.73 -12.64
N VAL A 173 -3.85 -17.53 -13.25
CA VAL A 173 -3.20 -16.32 -12.70
C VAL A 173 -3.92 -15.90 -11.43
N ARG A 174 -3.18 -15.80 -10.32
CA ARG A 174 -3.74 -15.38 -9.02
C ARG A 174 -3.90 -13.87 -9.00
N THR A 175 -5.15 -13.41 -9.01
CA THR A 175 -5.51 -11.98 -9.01
C THR A 175 -5.99 -11.47 -7.65
N TYR A 176 -5.98 -12.29 -6.60
CA TYR A 176 -6.35 -11.90 -5.24
C TYR A 176 -5.34 -10.94 -4.61
N ASN A 177 -5.70 -10.27 -3.51
CA ASN A 177 -4.79 -9.42 -2.75
C ASN A 177 -3.77 -10.18 -1.87
N GLU A 178 -3.65 -11.50 -2.03
CA GLU A 178 -2.74 -12.34 -1.25
C GLU A 178 -1.27 -12.17 -1.67
N HIS A 179 -0.35 -12.15 -0.71
CA HIS A 179 1.08 -12.04 -0.99
C HIS A 179 1.74 -13.41 -0.96
N PRO A 180 2.30 -13.90 -2.09
CA PRO A 180 3.08 -15.13 -2.08
C PRO A 180 4.26 -15.01 -1.11
N THR A 181 4.49 -16.06 -0.33
CA THR A 181 5.69 -16.20 0.52
C THR A 181 6.93 -16.45 -0.34
N ASP A 182 6.75 -17.13 -1.46
CA ASP A 182 7.79 -17.37 -2.45
C ASP A 182 8.18 -16.04 -3.14
N PRO A 183 9.43 -15.57 -3.00
CA PRO A 183 9.82 -14.26 -3.52
C PRO A 183 9.77 -14.17 -5.05
N PHE A 184 9.91 -15.30 -5.75
CA PHE A 184 9.80 -15.35 -7.19
C PHE A 184 8.34 -15.10 -7.64
N LEU A 185 7.38 -15.82 -7.04
CA LEU A 185 5.95 -15.58 -7.25
C LEU A 185 5.53 -14.17 -6.81
N PHE A 186 6.13 -13.64 -5.75
CA PHE A 186 5.90 -12.27 -5.30
C PHE A 186 6.36 -11.25 -6.36
N ALA A 187 7.55 -11.43 -6.94
CA ALA A 187 8.07 -10.58 -8.01
C ALA A 187 7.20 -10.67 -9.27
N GLN A 188 6.80 -11.88 -9.69
CA GLN A 188 5.85 -12.09 -10.79
C GLN A 188 4.55 -11.32 -10.56
N LYS A 189 3.97 -11.41 -9.35
CA LYS A 189 2.76 -10.67 -9.00
C LYS A 189 2.97 -9.16 -9.11
N GLY A 190 4.08 -8.63 -8.60
CA GLY A 190 4.42 -7.20 -8.70
C GLY A 190 4.49 -6.72 -10.15
N MET A 191 5.15 -7.48 -11.04
CA MET A 191 5.22 -7.17 -12.46
C MET A 191 3.84 -7.19 -13.13
N MET A 192 3.00 -8.17 -12.78
CA MET A 192 1.64 -8.22 -13.30
C MET A 192 0.79 -7.07 -12.82
N LEU A 193 0.84 -6.72 -11.54
CA LEU A 193 0.11 -5.57 -11.01
C LEU A 193 0.48 -4.28 -11.75
N ARG A 194 1.76 -4.03 -11.96
CA ARG A 194 2.23 -2.87 -12.74
C ARG A 194 1.77 -2.89 -14.19
N ARG A 195 1.83 -4.05 -14.85
CA ARG A 195 1.31 -4.20 -16.22
C ARG A 195 -0.18 -3.85 -16.29
N HIS A 196 -1.02 -4.41 -15.41
CA HIS A 196 -2.45 -4.14 -15.43
C HIS A 196 -2.76 -2.69 -15.06
N GLU A 197 -2.01 -2.09 -14.12
CA GLU A 197 -2.11 -0.67 -13.79
C GLU A 197 -1.93 0.19 -15.04
N VAL A 198 -0.87 -0.05 -15.81
CA VAL A 198 -0.57 0.71 -17.02
C VAL A 198 -1.60 0.46 -18.13
N ILE A 199 -2.01 -0.79 -18.37
CA ILE A 199 -3.02 -1.10 -19.40
C ILE A 199 -4.35 -0.39 -19.09
N THR A 200 -4.86 -0.57 -17.87
CA THR A 200 -6.14 0.02 -17.46
C THR A 200 -6.06 1.54 -17.46
N ARG A 201 -4.94 2.13 -17.03
CA ARG A 201 -4.73 3.59 -17.06
C ARG A 201 -4.78 4.15 -18.48
N VAL A 202 -4.08 3.53 -19.43
CA VAL A 202 -4.13 3.96 -20.83
C VAL A 202 -5.53 3.88 -21.40
N ALA A 203 -6.24 2.78 -21.15
CA ALA A 203 -7.61 2.64 -21.61
C ALA A 203 -8.51 3.74 -21.02
N TYR A 204 -8.38 4.01 -19.72
CA TYR A 204 -9.10 5.08 -19.04
C TYR A 204 -8.77 6.48 -19.58
N ASP A 205 -7.49 6.80 -19.77
CA ASP A 205 -7.05 8.12 -20.21
C ASP A 205 -7.42 8.39 -21.68
N ILE A 206 -7.44 7.37 -22.55
CA ILE A 206 -8.00 7.50 -23.90
C ILE A 206 -9.48 7.85 -23.82
N LEU A 207 -10.27 7.12 -23.00
CA LEU A 207 -11.68 7.38 -22.80
C LEU A 207 -11.91 8.81 -22.29
N ALA A 208 -11.24 9.19 -21.20
CA ALA A 208 -11.32 10.52 -20.61
C ALA A 208 -11.00 11.60 -21.64
N SER A 209 -9.90 11.43 -22.38
CA SER A 209 -9.47 12.39 -23.38
C SER A 209 -10.48 12.54 -24.53
N PHE A 210 -11.12 11.46 -24.96
CA PHE A 210 -12.13 11.49 -26.02
C PHE A 210 -13.36 12.33 -25.64
N HIS A 211 -13.75 12.28 -24.36
CA HIS A 211 -14.84 13.10 -23.82
C HIS A 211 -14.39 14.49 -23.37
N GLY A 212 -13.21 14.95 -23.80
CA GLY A 212 -12.69 16.28 -23.45
C GLY A 212 -12.32 16.46 -21.98
N GLN A 213 -12.25 15.36 -21.22
CA GLN A 213 -11.84 15.39 -19.81
C GLN A 213 -10.31 15.41 -19.72
N GLU A 214 -9.82 16.02 -18.64
CA GLU A 214 -8.39 16.03 -18.35
C GLU A 214 -7.92 14.60 -18.03
N VAL A 215 -6.82 14.18 -18.65
CA VAL A 215 -6.20 12.88 -18.36
C VAL A 215 -5.57 12.91 -16.98
N CYS A 216 -5.71 11.83 -16.22
CA CYS A 216 -5.23 11.83 -14.85
C CYS A 216 -3.69 11.71 -14.86
N THR A 217 -3.01 12.83 -14.67
CA THR A 217 -1.55 12.83 -14.47
C THR A 217 -1.17 12.50 -13.03
N THR A 218 -2.14 12.38 -12.12
CA THR A 218 -1.90 12.24 -10.69
C THR A 218 -1.27 10.89 -10.32
N VAL A 219 -0.04 10.94 -9.78
CA VAL A 219 0.68 9.77 -9.25
C VAL A 219 0.40 9.63 -7.75
N THR A 220 -0.15 8.49 -7.32
CA THR A 220 -0.16 8.13 -5.90
C THR A 220 1.21 7.57 -5.52
N ARG A 221 2.03 8.37 -4.84
CA ARG A 221 3.37 7.95 -4.39
C ARG A 221 3.26 6.97 -3.21
N HIS A 222 4.03 5.89 -3.26
CA HIS A 222 4.27 5.03 -2.09
C HIS A 222 5.45 5.57 -1.30
N GLY A 223 5.29 5.69 0.02
CA GLY A 223 6.39 6.11 0.89
C GLY A 223 7.45 5.02 0.96
N GLY A 224 8.62 5.25 0.34
CA GLY A 224 9.78 4.38 0.54
C GLY A 224 10.83 4.44 -0.56
N GLU A 225 10.43 4.42 -1.84
CA GLU A 225 11.33 3.99 -2.93
C GLU A 225 12.37 5.03 -3.39
N ASP A 226 12.26 6.29 -2.99
CA ASP A 226 12.97 7.37 -3.72
C ASP A 226 14.13 8.04 -2.96
N LYS A 227 14.50 7.55 -1.77
CA LYS A 227 15.59 8.21 -1.01
C LYS A 227 16.95 8.15 -1.72
N HIS A 228 17.15 7.23 -2.67
CA HIS A 228 18.43 7.01 -3.33
C HIS A 228 18.58 7.64 -4.73
N LEU A 229 17.53 8.22 -5.33
CA LEU A 229 17.58 8.76 -6.71
C LEU A 229 17.89 10.27 -6.81
N GLY A 230 18.35 10.90 -5.72
CA GLY A 230 18.34 12.36 -5.57
C GLY A 230 19.34 13.15 -6.45
N LYS A 231 20.48 12.58 -6.86
CA LYS A 231 21.49 13.29 -7.66
C LYS A 231 21.55 12.74 -9.08
N GLY A 232 21.04 13.50 -10.05
CA GLY A 232 21.17 13.19 -11.48
C GLY A 232 19.87 12.83 -12.21
N LYS A 233 18.75 12.58 -11.50
CA LYS A 233 17.46 12.22 -12.13
C LYS A 233 17.04 13.21 -13.22
N GLY A 234 17.16 14.52 -12.99
CA GLY A 234 16.80 15.54 -13.97
C GLY A 234 17.65 15.48 -15.26
N LYS A 235 18.95 15.19 -15.17
CA LYS A 235 19.81 15.03 -16.36
C LYS A 235 19.45 13.77 -17.15
N ALA A 236 19.16 12.67 -16.45
CA ALA A 236 18.73 11.42 -17.07
C ALA A 236 17.38 11.59 -17.79
N LEU A 237 16.40 12.21 -17.12
CA LEU A 237 15.09 12.53 -17.73
C LEU A 237 15.23 13.46 -18.94
N ALA A 238 16.04 14.52 -18.84
CA ALA A 238 16.23 15.45 -19.97
C ALA A 238 16.88 14.78 -21.18
N LYS A 239 17.81 13.85 -20.95
CA LYS A 239 18.42 13.04 -22.01
C LYS A 239 17.39 12.09 -22.66
N GLN A 240 16.51 11.50 -21.87
CA GLN A 240 15.55 10.50 -22.34
C GLN A 240 14.30 11.08 -23.00
N TYR A 241 13.78 12.19 -22.45
CA TYR A 241 12.47 12.74 -22.82
C TYR A 241 12.52 14.14 -23.39
N GLY A 242 13.69 14.78 -23.41
CA GLY A 242 13.83 16.19 -23.75
C GLY A 242 13.72 17.10 -22.51
N PRO A 243 14.28 18.32 -22.59
CA PRO A 243 14.35 19.23 -21.44
C PRO A 243 12.97 19.76 -21.01
N SER A 244 12.03 19.96 -21.95
CA SER A 244 10.69 20.47 -21.64
C SER A 244 9.91 19.42 -20.84
N LEU A 245 9.79 18.21 -21.39
CA LEU A 245 9.07 17.12 -20.72
C LEU A 245 9.77 16.68 -19.43
N ALA A 246 11.10 16.71 -19.35
CA ALA A 246 11.80 16.46 -18.09
C ALA A 246 11.45 17.48 -16.99
N LYS A 247 11.34 18.76 -17.34
CA LYS A 247 10.89 19.80 -16.40
C LYS A 247 9.44 19.55 -15.99
N GLU A 248 8.58 19.16 -16.92
CA GLU A 248 7.18 18.80 -16.64
C GLU A 248 7.11 17.60 -15.70
N ILE A 249 7.79 16.49 -15.99
CA ILE A 249 7.88 15.30 -15.11
C ILE A 249 8.35 15.71 -13.72
N LEU A 250 9.42 16.50 -13.60
CA LEU A 250 9.92 16.94 -12.29
C LEU A 250 8.93 17.86 -11.56
N THR A 251 8.24 18.73 -12.29
CA THR A 251 7.23 19.64 -11.75
C THR A 251 6.02 18.86 -11.28
N ALA A 252 5.51 17.93 -12.10
CA ALA A 252 4.45 17.01 -11.77
C ALA A 252 4.84 16.17 -10.55
N GLN A 253 6.02 15.54 -10.54
CA GLN A 253 6.55 14.82 -9.38
C GLN A 253 6.64 15.69 -8.12
N LYS A 254 7.00 16.97 -8.23
CA LYS A 254 7.02 17.92 -7.10
C LYS A 254 5.62 18.30 -6.65
N GLN A 255 4.72 18.61 -7.57
CA GLN A 255 3.31 18.88 -7.30
C GLN A 255 2.67 17.65 -6.63
N PHE A 256 2.95 16.44 -7.10
CA PHE A 256 2.53 15.19 -6.46
C PHE A 256 3.14 14.97 -5.10
N LYS A 257 4.39 15.38 -4.83
CA LYS A 257 4.90 15.35 -3.44
C LYS A 257 4.07 16.22 -2.51
N GLY A 258 3.53 17.34 -3.00
CA GLY A 258 2.60 18.20 -2.25
C GLY A 258 1.15 17.71 -2.27
N GLN A 259 0.74 17.03 -3.34
CA GLN A 259 -0.63 16.57 -3.57
C GLN A 259 -0.84 15.09 -3.24
N ALA A 260 0.18 14.33 -2.84
CA ALA A 260 0.06 12.91 -2.51
C ALA A 260 -0.99 12.81 -1.41
N GLN A 261 -2.22 12.50 -1.82
CA GLN A 261 -3.37 12.69 -0.98
C GLN A 261 -3.26 11.64 0.11
N ARG A 262 -2.95 12.12 1.31
CA ARG A 262 -2.95 11.29 2.51
C ARG A 262 -4.41 10.96 2.75
N GLU A 263 -4.80 9.70 2.60
CA GLU A 263 -6.17 9.24 2.86
C GLU A 263 -6.26 8.53 4.22
N CYS A 264 -7.42 8.63 4.85
CA CYS A 264 -7.70 7.88 6.07
C CYS A 264 -7.84 6.40 5.70
N SER A 265 -7.08 5.54 6.37
CA SER A 265 -7.05 4.10 6.07
C SER A 265 -8.44 3.46 6.24
N GLN A 266 -9.26 4.00 7.16
CA GLN A 266 -10.62 3.54 7.44
C GLN A 266 -11.69 4.14 6.52
N CYS A 267 -11.86 5.46 6.53
CA CYS A 267 -13.00 6.12 5.89
C CYS A 267 -12.69 6.71 4.51
N LYS A 268 -11.44 6.60 4.06
CA LYS A 268 -10.97 7.07 2.74
C LYS A 268 -11.09 8.58 2.49
N VAL A 269 -11.50 9.36 3.49
CA VAL A 269 -11.45 10.82 3.40
C VAL A 269 -10.02 11.28 3.18
N LEU A 270 -9.83 12.24 2.28
CA LEU A 270 -8.54 12.82 1.98
C LEU A 270 -8.19 13.85 3.06
N GLU A 271 -6.92 13.97 3.41
CA GLU A 271 -6.45 14.89 4.46
C GLU A 271 -6.84 16.33 4.14
N LYS A 272 -6.72 16.73 2.86
CA LYS A 272 -7.16 18.03 2.35
C LYS A 272 -8.66 18.31 2.59
N ASP A 273 -9.51 17.29 2.58
CA ASP A 273 -10.96 17.43 2.73
C ASP A 273 -11.39 17.36 4.20
N SER A 274 -10.51 16.88 5.07
CA SER A 274 -10.79 16.64 6.50
C SER A 274 -10.55 17.85 7.40
N GLN A 275 -9.93 18.92 6.87
CA GLN A 275 -9.45 20.10 7.61
C GLN A 275 -8.50 19.78 8.80
N ARG A 276 -7.99 18.55 8.91
CA ARG A 276 -7.16 18.09 10.03
C ARG A 276 -5.95 17.32 9.54
N ALA A 277 -4.83 17.46 10.24
CA ALA A 277 -3.65 16.66 9.95
C ALA A 277 -3.87 15.20 10.37
N PHE A 278 -3.64 14.27 9.46
CA PHE A 278 -3.74 12.84 9.71
C PHE A 278 -2.59 12.34 10.56
N LYS A 279 -2.92 11.50 11.54
CA LYS A 279 -1.94 10.86 12.41
C LYS A 279 -1.56 9.50 11.86
N SER A 280 -0.27 9.19 11.89
CA SER A 280 0.25 7.86 11.53
C SER A 280 0.16 6.89 12.72
N CYS A 281 -0.06 5.61 12.45
CA CYS A 281 0.04 4.58 13.47
C CYS A 281 1.46 4.50 14.05
N ALA A 282 1.59 4.75 15.36
CA ALA A 282 2.87 4.80 16.07
C ALA A 282 3.67 3.48 16.01
N LYS A 283 3.00 2.32 15.90
CA LYS A 283 3.65 1.02 15.79
C LYS A 283 4.09 0.67 14.36
N CYS A 284 3.42 1.21 13.36
CA CYS A 284 3.71 0.90 11.95
C CYS A 284 4.74 1.84 11.34
N ASN A 285 4.76 3.11 11.78
CA ASN A 285 5.70 4.09 11.24
C ASN A 285 7.18 3.69 11.40
N PRO A 286 7.64 3.13 12.55
CA PRO A 286 9.04 2.70 12.72
C PRO A 286 9.48 1.57 11.79
N ILE A 287 8.55 0.71 11.34
CA ILE A 287 8.82 -0.37 10.39
C ILE A 287 8.60 0.06 8.93
N GLY A 288 8.44 1.36 8.68
CA GLY A 288 8.23 1.91 7.34
C GLY A 288 6.82 1.77 6.77
N ARG A 289 5.86 1.22 7.52
CA ARG A 289 4.48 1.09 7.08
C ARG A 289 3.66 2.34 7.44
N ILE A 290 3.26 3.10 6.42
CA ILE A 290 2.50 4.34 6.60
C ILE A 290 1.00 4.03 6.62
N VAL A 291 0.42 4.03 7.82
CA VAL A 291 -1.04 3.88 8.03
C VAL A 291 -1.57 5.13 8.69
N LEU A 292 -2.45 5.86 7.99
CA LEU A 292 -2.92 7.19 8.36
C LEU A 292 -4.38 7.18 8.77
N TYR A 293 -4.74 8.01 9.76
CA TYR A 293 -6.11 8.16 10.22
C TYR A 293 -6.48 9.62 10.43
N CYS A 294 -7.70 9.99 10.02
CA CYS A 294 -8.26 11.32 10.28
C CYS A 294 -8.65 11.51 11.76
N SER A 295 -8.88 10.41 12.49
CA SER A 295 -9.34 10.45 13.86
C SER A 295 -9.00 9.15 14.62
N ARG A 296 -9.09 9.18 15.96
CA ARG A 296 -8.87 8.00 16.79
C ARG A 296 -9.97 6.97 16.59
N GLU A 297 -11.20 7.41 16.33
CA GLU A 297 -12.36 6.56 16.05
C GLU A 297 -12.12 5.75 14.78
N CYS A 298 -11.62 6.39 13.72
CA CYS A 298 -11.24 5.70 12.48
C CYS A 298 -10.13 4.67 12.73
N GLN A 299 -9.12 5.00 13.53
CA GLN A 299 -8.08 4.03 13.90
C GLN A 299 -8.64 2.83 14.66
N VAL A 300 -9.56 3.04 15.62
CA VAL A 300 -10.18 1.95 16.39
C VAL A 300 -11.11 1.10 15.52
N LYS A 301 -11.81 1.70 14.56
CA LYS A 301 -12.64 0.97 13.60
C LYS A 301 -11.78 0.10 12.68
N ASP A 302 -10.71 0.65 12.12
CA ASP A 302 -9.76 -0.09 11.27
C ASP A 302 -9.05 -1.20 12.05
N TRP A 303 -8.73 -0.94 13.33
CA TRP A 303 -8.19 -1.93 14.25
C TRP A 303 -9.03 -3.20 14.33
N LYS A 304 -10.36 -3.08 14.34
CA LYS A 304 -11.29 -4.20 14.49
C LYS A 304 -11.81 -4.75 13.16
N ALA A 305 -12.14 -3.85 12.23
CA ALA A 305 -12.95 -4.12 11.05
C ALA A 305 -12.30 -3.63 9.74
N GLY A 306 -11.01 -3.29 9.76
CA GLY A 306 -10.23 -3.09 8.53
C GLY A 306 -10.21 -4.35 7.68
N ASN A 307 -9.75 -4.24 6.43
CA ASN A 307 -9.57 -5.38 5.55
C ASN A 307 -8.12 -5.46 5.02
N PRO A 308 -7.25 -6.28 5.64
CA PRO A 308 -7.48 -7.02 6.89
C PRO A 308 -7.55 -6.08 8.11
N PRO A 309 -8.09 -6.51 9.28
CA PRO A 309 -8.14 -5.67 10.48
C PRO A 309 -6.75 -5.20 10.87
N HIS A 310 -6.56 -3.91 11.12
CA HIS A 310 -5.20 -3.36 11.35
C HIS A 310 -4.46 -4.06 12.50
N LYS A 311 -5.17 -4.57 13.51
CA LYS A 311 -4.58 -5.34 14.61
C LYS A 311 -3.82 -6.59 14.18
N SER A 312 -4.21 -7.23 13.06
CA SER A 312 -3.55 -8.45 12.59
C SER A 312 -2.17 -8.16 12.01
N ILE A 313 -2.00 -6.94 11.47
CA ILE A 313 -0.76 -6.49 10.81
C ILE A 313 0.04 -5.50 11.68
N CYS A 314 -0.56 -4.79 12.64
CA CYS A 314 0.03 -3.64 13.31
C CYS A 314 1.37 -3.93 14.01
N GLY A 315 2.44 -3.24 13.60
CA GLY A 315 3.77 -3.39 14.17
C GLY A 315 4.44 -4.75 13.93
N LYS A 316 3.76 -5.66 13.22
CA LYS A 316 4.36 -6.91 12.77
C LYS A 316 5.07 -6.66 11.44
N SER A 317 6.33 -7.06 11.38
CA SER A 317 7.01 -7.24 10.10
C SER A 317 6.38 -8.44 9.41
N THR A 318 5.84 -8.26 8.21
CA THR A 318 5.28 -9.35 7.41
C THR A 318 6.30 -10.46 7.13
N VAL A 319 7.59 -10.14 7.18
CA VAL A 319 8.69 -11.10 7.04
C VAL A 319 8.68 -12.14 8.17
N LEU A 320 8.31 -11.74 9.40
CA LEU A 320 8.36 -12.62 10.57
C LEU A 320 7.04 -13.36 10.81
N SER A 321 5.89 -12.74 10.50
CA SER A 321 4.59 -13.36 10.80
C SER A 321 4.27 -14.60 9.96
N GLN A 322 4.83 -14.72 8.75
CA GLN A 322 4.57 -15.86 7.88
C GLN A 322 5.37 -17.12 8.27
N ALA A 323 6.49 -16.97 8.99
CA ALA A 323 7.26 -18.11 9.50
C ALA A 323 6.53 -18.82 10.65
N ASP A 324 5.84 -18.07 11.50
CA ASP A 324 5.07 -18.62 12.62
C ASP A 324 3.77 -19.29 12.16
N ASP A 325 3.03 -18.68 11.22
CA ASP A 325 1.76 -19.25 10.70
C ASP A 325 1.98 -20.54 9.86
N GLN A 326 3.15 -20.73 9.23
CA GLN A 326 3.48 -21.96 8.51
C GLN A 326 3.80 -23.15 9.42
N LEU A 327 4.18 -22.91 10.68
CA LEU A 327 4.42 -23.97 11.65
C LEU A 327 3.11 -24.53 12.24
N ASP A 328 2.05 -23.72 12.30
CA ASP A 328 0.75 -24.16 12.84
C ASP A 328 -0.13 -24.92 11.83
N LEU A 329 0.01 -24.66 10.52
CA LEU A 329 -0.85 -25.26 9.47
C LEU A 329 -0.47 -26.70 9.07
N LYS A 330 0.60 -27.29 9.61
CA LYS A 330 0.91 -28.73 9.44
C LYS A 330 0.34 -29.62 10.55
N SER A 331 -0.48 -29.07 11.44
CA SER A 331 -1.09 -29.80 12.55
C SER A 331 -2.42 -30.44 12.14
N THR A 332 -2.39 -31.52 11.36
CA THR A 332 -3.47 -32.50 11.45
C THR A 332 -3.44 -33.14 12.84
N PRO A 333 -4.58 -33.39 13.50
CA PRO A 333 -4.60 -33.93 14.85
C PRO A 333 -4.23 -35.41 14.79
N SER A 334 -2.93 -35.71 14.96
CA SER A 334 -2.51 -37.06 15.35
C SER A 334 -2.98 -37.34 16.77
N PRO A 335 -3.61 -38.49 17.03
CA PRO A 335 -3.99 -38.87 18.38
C PRO A 335 -2.73 -39.23 19.19
N LEU A 336 -2.58 -38.58 20.33
CA LEU A 336 -1.73 -38.96 21.46
C LEU A 336 -0.21 -38.94 21.21
N SER A 337 0.39 -37.74 21.30
CA SER A 337 1.75 -37.63 21.83
C SER A 337 1.71 -36.91 23.18
N ASN A 338 1.79 -37.71 24.25
CA ASN A 338 2.00 -37.28 25.62
C ASN A 338 3.43 -36.72 25.75
N MET A 339 3.67 -35.53 25.19
CA MET A 339 4.93 -34.81 25.41
C MET A 339 4.92 -34.25 26.84
N PRO A 340 5.91 -34.58 27.69
CA PRO A 340 5.98 -34.02 29.03
C PRO A 340 6.11 -32.50 28.93
N ILE A 341 5.12 -31.81 29.50
CA ILE A 341 5.12 -30.35 29.60
C ILE A 341 6.41 -29.93 30.29
N SER A 342 7.19 -29.07 29.63
CA SER A 342 8.45 -28.59 30.21
C SER A 342 8.18 -27.95 31.57
N LYS A 343 9.09 -28.14 32.53
CA LYS A 343 8.98 -27.57 33.88
C LYS A 343 8.65 -26.07 33.85
N LYS A 344 9.20 -25.34 32.87
CA LYS A 344 8.93 -23.92 32.64
C LYS A 344 7.48 -23.63 32.25
N ALA A 345 6.89 -24.43 31.35
CA ALA A 345 5.50 -24.26 30.94
C ALA A 345 4.52 -24.63 32.06
N ARG A 346 4.86 -25.61 32.91
CA ARG A 346 4.08 -25.94 34.11
C ARG A 346 4.05 -24.78 35.10
N ILE A 347 5.22 -24.22 35.43
CA ILE A 347 5.36 -23.06 36.32
C ILE A 347 4.61 -21.83 35.78
N GLN A 348 4.65 -21.58 34.47
CA GLN A 348 3.91 -20.45 33.87
C GLN A 348 2.39 -20.62 33.99
N ARG A 349 1.87 -21.85 33.85
CA ARG A 349 0.44 -22.13 34.04
C ARG A 349 0.03 -21.94 35.51
N GLU A 350 0.85 -22.41 36.45
CA GLU A 350 0.64 -22.22 37.89
C GLU A 350 0.66 -20.73 38.28
N HIS A 351 1.63 -19.96 37.79
CA HIS A 351 1.70 -18.51 37.99
C HIS A 351 0.46 -17.80 37.45
N LYS A 352 0.03 -18.14 36.23
CA LYS A 352 -1.16 -17.54 35.61
C LYS A 352 -2.45 -17.89 36.37
N ALA A 353 -2.53 -19.10 36.91
CA ALA A 353 -3.65 -19.52 37.76
C ALA A 353 -3.65 -18.76 39.10
N ALA A 354 -2.50 -18.60 39.74
CA ALA A 354 -2.35 -17.85 40.98
C ALA A 354 -2.62 -16.33 40.81
N ASP A 355 -2.19 -15.75 39.68
CA ASP A 355 -2.50 -14.36 39.31
C ASP A 355 -4.01 -14.18 39.10
N LYS A 356 -4.69 -15.14 38.43
CA LYS A 356 -6.14 -15.12 38.23
C LYS A 356 -6.92 -15.29 39.53
N ALA A 357 -6.40 -16.08 40.46
CA ALA A 357 -6.99 -16.29 41.78
C ALA A 357 -6.69 -15.15 42.77
N GLY A 358 -5.83 -14.18 42.41
CA GLY A 358 -5.40 -13.12 43.30
C GLY A 358 -4.54 -13.59 44.48
N THR A 359 -4.05 -14.83 44.46
CA THR A 359 -3.28 -15.44 45.56
C THR A 359 -1.78 -15.22 45.44
N ARG A 360 -1.31 -14.72 44.29
CA ARG A 360 0.11 -14.45 44.07
C ARG A 360 0.50 -13.07 44.62
N VAL A 361 1.44 -13.07 45.56
CA VAL A 361 2.09 -11.84 46.03
C VAL A 361 2.85 -11.21 44.86
N GLN A 362 2.55 -9.96 44.51
CA GLN A 362 3.30 -9.25 43.48
C GLN A 362 4.74 -9.06 43.95
N ILE A 363 5.71 -9.43 43.12
CA ILE A 363 7.14 -9.32 43.43
C ILE A 363 7.75 -8.34 42.42
N LYS A 364 8.59 -7.42 42.90
CA LYS A 364 9.38 -6.51 42.05
C LYS A 364 10.44 -7.29 41.26
N PRO A 365 11.00 -6.74 40.16
CA PRO A 365 12.07 -7.40 39.40
C PRO A 365 13.31 -7.79 40.22
N ASN A 366 13.53 -7.14 41.37
CA ASN A 366 14.63 -7.44 42.31
C ASN A 366 14.28 -8.51 43.36
N GLY A 367 13.15 -9.21 43.23
CA GLY A 367 12.76 -10.31 44.13
C GLY A 367 12.04 -9.88 45.41
N ASN A 368 11.86 -8.57 45.66
CA ASN A 368 11.18 -8.10 46.87
C ASN A 368 9.65 -8.03 46.70
N PRO A 369 8.85 -8.45 47.69
CA PRO A 369 7.40 -8.26 47.68
C PRO A 369 7.03 -6.78 47.46
N VAL A 370 6.06 -6.53 46.60
CA VAL A 370 5.43 -5.22 46.44
C VAL A 370 4.62 -4.99 47.70
N LYS A 371 5.11 -4.11 48.58
CA LYS A 371 4.31 -3.65 49.72
C LYS A 371 3.06 -2.95 49.17
N PRO A 372 1.86 -3.24 49.72
CA PRO A 372 0.65 -2.52 49.31
C PRO A 372 0.87 -1.02 49.48
N PRO A 373 0.36 -0.18 48.56
CA PRO A 373 0.46 1.27 48.69
C PRO A 373 -0.14 1.68 50.04
N LYS A 374 0.60 2.50 50.79
CA LYS A 374 0.09 3.04 52.05
C LYS A 374 -1.09 3.97 51.71
N PRO A 375 -2.17 3.98 52.52
CA PRO A 375 -3.25 4.91 52.29
C PRO A 375 -2.74 6.35 52.39
N THR A 376 -3.25 7.19 51.51
CA THR A 376 -2.88 8.59 51.34
C THR A 376 -4.13 9.45 51.42
N SER A 377 -3.96 10.67 51.91
CA SER A 377 -4.96 11.73 51.86
C SER A 377 -4.48 12.83 50.94
N ILE A 378 -5.41 13.58 50.34
CA ILE A 378 -5.12 14.70 49.43
C ILE A 378 -5.53 16.01 50.10
N CYS A 379 -4.60 16.96 50.23
CA CYS A 379 -4.86 18.25 50.86
C CYS A 379 -5.87 19.03 50.04
N GLN A 380 -6.96 19.50 50.65
CA GLN A 380 -8.00 20.23 49.93
C GLN A 380 -7.53 21.60 49.39
N GLN A 381 -6.51 22.21 50.01
CA GLN A 381 -5.99 23.52 49.61
C GLN A 381 -4.99 23.43 48.46
N CYS A 382 -3.93 22.64 48.60
CA CYS A 382 -2.82 22.60 47.63
C CYS A 382 -2.77 21.32 46.77
N ARG A 383 -3.69 20.37 46.99
CA ARG A 383 -3.77 19.07 46.30
C ARG A 383 -2.56 18.14 46.48
N LYS A 384 -1.68 18.41 47.45
CA LYS A 384 -0.56 17.51 47.78
C LYS A 384 -1.07 16.21 48.41
N GLU A 385 -0.60 15.08 47.90
CA GLU A 385 -0.91 13.74 48.42
C GLU A 385 0.12 13.36 49.49
N ILE A 386 -0.35 12.99 50.68
CA ILE A 386 0.50 12.63 51.84
C ILE A 386 -0.03 11.33 52.45
N VAL A 387 0.88 10.47 52.93
CA VAL A 387 0.55 9.21 53.59
C VAL A 387 -0.22 9.48 54.89
N ASN A 388 -1.45 8.99 55.01
CA ASN A 388 -2.34 9.35 56.11
C ASN A 388 -2.17 8.46 57.36
N THR A 389 -1.30 7.46 57.31
CA THR A 389 -0.96 6.63 58.49
C THR A 389 -0.14 7.39 59.54
N ASN A 390 0.36 8.59 59.23
CA ASN A 390 1.12 9.43 60.14
C ASN A 390 0.47 10.81 60.24
N LEU A 391 -0.50 10.97 61.14
CA LEU A 391 -1.28 12.20 61.31
C LEU A 391 -0.39 13.43 61.56
N ILE A 392 0.76 13.28 62.23
CA ILE A 392 1.70 14.37 62.50
C ILE A 392 2.20 15.01 61.19
N GLN A 393 2.41 14.22 60.13
CA GLN A 393 2.82 14.77 58.83
C GLN A 393 1.71 15.59 58.16
N LEU A 394 0.45 15.21 58.40
CA LEU A 394 -0.71 15.95 57.91
C LEU A 394 -0.88 17.28 58.65
N GLU A 395 -0.64 17.29 59.96
CA GLU A 395 -0.65 18.50 60.81
C GLU A 395 0.48 19.46 60.42
N GLN A 396 1.72 18.98 60.35
CA GLN A 396 2.87 19.77 59.92
C GLN A 396 2.70 20.34 58.50
N HIS A 397 2.00 19.63 57.62
CA HIS A 397 1.64 20.17 56.31
C HIS A 397 0.56 21.24 56.42
N ALA A 398 -0.44 21.07 57.28
CA ALA A 398 -1.48 22.07 57.50
C ALA A 398 -0.88 23.40 58.02
N ASP A 399 0.13 23.32 58.90
CA ASP A 399 0.86 24.49 59.43
C ASP A 399 1.61 25.30 58.36
N THR A 400 1.76 24.77 57.14
CA THR A 400 2.35 25.52 56.01
C THR A 400 1.33 26.42 55.29
N HIS A 401 0.03 26.30 55.60
CA HIS A 401 -1.02 27.17 55.08
C HIS A 401 -1.28 28.34 56.04
N SER A 402 -2.08 29.32 55.62
CA SER A 402 -2.42 30.47 56.48
C SER A 402 -3.23 30.04 57.72
N ALA A 403 -3.19 30.86 58.78
CA ALA A 403 -3.89 30.59 60.05
C ALA A 403 -5.41 30.38 59.88
N ASP A 404 -6.01 30.91 58.81
CA ASP A 404 -7.43 30.74 58.48
C ASP A 404 -7.79 29.35 57.91
N TRP A 405 -6.77 28.50 57.66
CA TRP A 405 -6.89 27.20 57.03
C TRP A 405 -6.34 26.06 57.92
N PRO A 406 -7.07 25.68 58.98
CA PRO A 406 -6.61 24.67 59.93
C PRO A 406 -6.64 23.25 59.33
N LYS A 407 -6.00 22.30 60.02
CA LYS A 407 -5.83 20.91 59.56
C LYS A 407 -7.14 20.19 59.23
N GLU A 408 -8.23 20.52 59.91
CA GLU A 408 -9.58 19.98 59.68
C GLU A 408 -10.11 20.38 58.30
N LYS A 409 -9.73 21.57 57.79
CA LYS A 409 -10.05 21.99 56.43
C LYS A 409 -9.14 21.33 55.38
N CYS A 410 -7.87 21.07 55.71
CA CYS A 410 -6.96 20.36 54.81
C CYS A 410 -7.36 18.90 54.61
N TRP A 411 -7.80 18.22 55.67
CA TRP A 411 -8.03 16.77 55.71
C TRP A 411 -9.35 16.42 56.42
N PRO A 412 -10.51 16.76 55.84
CA PRO A 412 -11.82 16.59 56.49
C PRO A 412 -12.18 15.13 56.82
N ASN A 413 -11.52 14.16 56.18
CA ASN A 413 -11.71 12.74 56.44
C ASN A 413 -10.79 12.20 57.54
N ASP A 414 -9.68 12.89 57.83
CA ASP A 414 -8.65 12.42 58.76
C ASP A 414 -8.69 13.16 60.11
N PHE A 415 -9.16 14.42 60.13
CA PHE A 415 -9.43 15.18 61.35
C PHE A 415 -10.93 15.55 61.41
N LYS A 416 -11.63 15.06 62.43
CA LYS A 416 -13.01 15.46 62.72
C LYS A 416 -12.99 16.78 63.50
N ALA A 417 -13.85 17.71 63.09
CA ALA A 417 -14.03 19.01 63.72
C ALA A 417 -14.56 18.92 65.16
#